data_AF-A0A7D7GHD0-F1
#
_entry.id   AF-A0A7D7GHD0-F1
#
_cell.length_a   1.000
_cell.length_b   1.000
_cell.length_c   1.000
_cell.angle_alpha   90.00
_cell.angle_beta   90.00
_cell.angle_gamma   90.00
#
_symmetry.space_group_name_H-M   'P 1'
#
loop_
_entity.id
_entity.type
_entity.pdbx_description
1 polymer ?
#
loop_
_entity_poly.entity_id
_entity_poly.type
_entity_poly.pdbx_seq_one_letter_code
_entity_poly.pdbx_strand_id
1 'polypeptide(L)' 'MTEKRKGYTDPKLQAEANKRWSEKNKEYRAYLTSRSSARGFIRNKATQEDLNELKILIQEREEQLKYTE' A
#
# COMPACT_ATOMS: atom_id res chain seq x y z
N MET A 1 7.46 32.06 6.83
CA MET A 1 7.07 31.24 5.66
C MET A 1 8.25 30.33 5.37
N THR A 2 8.12 29.02 5.57
CA THR A 2 9.26 28.11 5.48
C THR A 2 9.69 27.96 4.02
N GLU A 3 10.86 28.49 3.67
CA GLU A 3 11.45 28.31 2.35
C GLU A 3 11.65 26.82 2.08
N LYS A 4 10.83 26.28 1.18
CA LYS A 4 10.97 24.89 0.71
C LYS A 4 12.31 24.77 0.00
N ARG A 5 13.11 23.74 0.34
CA ARG A 5 14.41 23.47 -0.27
C ARG A 5 14.30 23.45 -1.81
N LYS A 6 15.28 24.05 -2.51
CA LYS A 6 15.33 24.28 -3.97
C LYS A 6 14.83 23.14 -4.87
N GLY A 7 14.96 21.88 -4.46
CA GLY A 7 14.47 20.71 -5.20
C GLY A 7 12.94 20.50 -5.21
N TYR A 8 12.18 21.24 -4.40
CA TYR A 8 10.72 21.15 -4.29
C TYR A 8 9.99 22.35 -4.91
N THR A 9 10.70 23.18 -5.67
CA THR A 9 10.14 24.44 -6.20
C THR A 9 9.37 24.22 -7.50
N ASP A 10 9.74 23.22 -8.31
CA ASP A 10 9.07 22.88 -9.57
C ASP A 10 8.28 21.56 -9.44
N PRO A 11 6.94 21.57 -9.63
CA PRO A 11 6.10 20.37 -9.66
C PRO A 11 6.55 19.30 -10.67
N LYS A 12 7.16 19.68 -11.80
CA LYS A 12 7.65 18.72 -12.81
C LYS A 12 8.84 17.90 -12.28
N LEU A 13 9.77 18.56 -11.59
CA LEU A 13 10.93 17.90 -10.98
C LEU A 13 10.51 16.93 -9.86
N GLN A 14 9.48 17.29 -9.08
CA GLN A 14 8.89 16.38 -8.09
C GLN A 14 8.23 15.17 -8.75
N ALA A 15 7.48 15.37 -9.83
CA ALA A 15 6.84 14.27 -10.56
C ALA A 15 7.87 13.30 -11.14
N GLU A 16 8.96 13.81 -11.72
CA GLU A 16 10.06 12.99 -12.23
C GLU A 16 10.80 12.22 -11.12
N ALA A 17 11.08 12.88 -9.99
CA ALA A 17 11.70 12.23 -8.83
C ALA A 17 10.80 11.11 -8.26
N ASN A 18 9.50 11.38 -8.12
CA ASN A 18 8.52 10.38 -7.71
C ASN A 18 8.43 9.22 -8.70
N LYS A 19 8.48 9.50 -10.02
CA LYS A 19 8.49 8.48 -11.06
C LYS A 19 9.71 7.57 -10.94
N ARG A 20 10.92 8.14 -10.82
CA ARG A 20 12.17 7.37 -10.66
C ARG A 20 12.17 6.51 -9.40
N TRP A 21 11.71 7.06 -8.28
CA TRP A 21 11.57 6.30 -7.04
C TRP A 21 10.53 5.17 -7.18
N SER A 22 9.40 5.47 -7.81
CA SER A 22 8.30 4.54 -8.05
C SER A 22 8.70 3.38 -8.97
N GLU A 23 9.51 3.64 -9.99
CA GLU A 23 10.08 2.63 -10.89
C GLU A 23 11.06 1.72 -10.15
N LYS A 24 11.97 2.30 -9.36
CA LYS A 24 12.95 1.53 -8.56
C LYS A 24 12.29 0.68 -7.47
N ASN A 25 11.17 1.13 -6.91
CA ASN A 25 10.47 0.49 -5.79
C ASN A 25 9.10 -0.05 -6.21
N LYS A 26 8.99 -0.59 -7.43
CA LYS A 26 7.70 -1.00 -8.02
C LYS A 26 6.96 -2.01 -7.15
N GLU A 27 7.67 -3.03 -6.65
CA GLU A 27 7.08 -4.10 -5.83
C GLU A 27 6.62 -3.58 -4.47
N TYR A 28 7.46 -2.79 -3.78
CA TYR A 28 7.11 -2.19 -2.50
C TYR A 28 5.92 -1.23 -2.64
N ARG A 29 5.88 -0.44 -3.73
CA ARG A 29 4.73 0.43 -4.03
C ARG A 29 3.47 -0.38 -4.27
N ALA A 30 3.56 -1.47 -5.05
CA ALA A 30 2.43 -2.36 -5.28
C ALA A 30 1.90 -2.95 -3.96
N TYR A 31 2.79 -3.40 -3.08
CA TYR A 31 2.45 -3.85 -1.73
C TYR A 31 1.70 -2.77 -0.92
N LEU A 32 2.21 -1.53 -0.89
CA LEU A 32 1.57 -0.43 -0.16
C LEU A 32 0.18 -0.08 -0.72
N THR A 33 0.04 -0.07 -2.04
CA THR A 33 -1.25 0.17 -2.71
C THR A 33 -2.25 -0.93 -2.34
N SER A 34 -1.86 -2.20 -2.48
CA SER A 34 -2.73 -3.34 -2.13
C SER A 34 -3.14 -3.30 -0.67
N ARG A 35 -2.21 -3.01 0.24
CA ARG A 35 -2.48 -2.86 1.68
C ARG A 35 -3.48 -1.74 1.97
N SER A 36 -3.34 -0.60 1.31
CA SER A 36 -4.22 0.56 1.52
C SER A 36 -5.61 0.29 0.97
N SER A 37 -5.71 -0.32 -0.22
CA SER A 37 -6.97 -0.74 -0.83
C SER A 37 -7.72 -1.76 0.01
N ALA A 38 -7.03 -2.79 0.52
CA ALA A 38 -7.62 -3.79 1.40
C ALA A 38 -8.19 -3.16 2.68
N ARG A 39 -7.44 -2.26 3.33
CA ARG A 39 -7.93 -1.52 4.52
C ARG A 39 -9.17 -0.70 4.21
N GLY A 40 -9.20 -0.03 3.06
CA GLY A 40 -10.34 0.78 2.63
C GLY A 40 -11.57 -0.08 2.34
N PHE A 41 -11.39 -1.24 1.71
CA PHE A 41 -12.45 -2.19 1.43
C PHE A 41 -13.09 -2.71 2.72
N ILE A 42 -12.28 -3.25 3.63
CA ILE A 42 -12.74 -3.79 4.92
C ILE A 42 -13.51 -2.76 5.74
N ARG A 43 -13.08 -1.50 5.75
CA ARG A 43 -13.69 -0.45 6.57
C ARG A 43 -14.99 0.11 6.00
N ASN A 44 -15.07 0.24 4.68
CA ASN A 44 -16.09 1.11 4.07
C ASN A 44 -16.99 0.40 3.05
N LYS A 45 -16.60 -0.80 2.57
CA LYS A 45 -17.28 -1.47 1.45
C LYS A 45 -17.68 -2.91 1.73
N ALA A 46 -16.92 -3.63 2.55
CA ALA A 46 -17.13 -5.04 2.81
C ALA A 46 -18.49 -5.29 3.48
N THR A 47 -19.21 -6.29 2.98
CA THR A 47 -20.41 -6.85 3.61
C THR A 47 -20.05 -7.80 4.75
N GLN A 48 -21.04 -8.25 5.52
CA GLN A 48 -20.80 -9.21 6.59
C GLN A 48 -20.25 -10.55 6.09
N GLU A 49 -20.67 -10.98 4.90
CA GLU A 49 -20.19 -12.19 4.24
C GLU A 49 -18.73 -12.03 3.83
N ASP A 50 -18.38 -10.92 3.17
CA ASP A 50 -17.00 -10.60 2.80
C ASP A 50 -16.07 -10.60 4.02
N LEU A 51 -16.52 -10.01 5.13
CA LEU A 51 -15.73 -9.97 6.37
C LEU A 51 -15.52 -11.37 6.97
N ASN A 52 -16.47 -12.28 6.82
CA ASN A 52 -16.32 -13.65 7.30
C ASN A 52 -15.35 -14.44 6.42
N GLU A 53 -15.46 -14.31 5.09
CA GLU A 53 -14.51 -14.91 4.15
C GLU A 53 -13.09 -14.40 4.40
N LEU A 54 -12.91 -13.08 4.52
CA LEU A 54 -11.60 -12.47 4.76
C LEU A 54 -10.94 -12.96 6.06
N LYS A 55 -11.73 -13.26 7.11
CA LYS A 55 -11.19 -13.83 8.36
C LYS A 55 -10.61 -15.23 8.12
N ILE A 56 -11.30 -16.06 7.34
CA ILE A 56 -10.83 -17.41 7.00
C ILE A 56 -9.52 -17.31 6.22
N LEU A 57 -9.49 -16.47 5.19
CA LEU A 57 -8.28 -16.25 4.38
C LEU A 57 -7.09 -15.73 5.20
N ILE A 58 -7.34 -14.85 6.18
CA ILE A 58 -6.29 -14.38 7.10
C ILE A 58 -5.75 -15.53 7.95
N GLN A 59 -6.64 -16.36 8.52
CA GLN A 59 -6.23 -17.49 9.33
C GLN A 59 -5.36 -18.47 8.54
N GLU A 60 -5.78 -18.87 7.34
CA GLU A 60 -5.01 -19.77 6.47
C GLU A 60 -3.62 -19.18 6.15
N ARG A 61 -3.55 -17.87 5.89
CA ARG A 61 -2.29 -17.19 5.61
C ARG A 61 -1.36 -17.16 6.83
N GLU A 62 -1.90 -16.91 8.02
CA GLU A 62 -1.13 -16.93 9.27
C GLU A 62 -0.59 -18.34 9.57
N GLU A 63 -1.38 -19.38 9.34
CA GLU A 63 -0.94 -20.77 9.48
C GLU A 63 0.22 -21.06 8.52
N GLN A 64 0.10 -20.73 7.23
CA GLN A 64 1.19 -20.89 6.26
C GLN A 64 2.48 -20.18 6.70
N LEU A 65 2.37 -18.98 7.28
CA LEU A 65 3.53 -18.23 7.79
C LEU A 65 4.18 -18.91 9.00
N LYS A 66 3.39 -19.41 9.95
CA LYS A 66 3.91 -20.13 11.13
C LYS A 66 4.71 -21.38 10.77
N TYR A 67 4.35 -22.07 9.69
CA TYR A 67 5.06 -23.28 9.23
C TYR A 67 6.25 -22.99 8.30
N THR A 68 6.47 -21.72 7.93
CA THR A 68 7.60 -21.31 7.07
C THR A 68 8.81 -20.82 7.89
N GLU A 69 8.63 -20.58 9.20
CA GLU A 69 9.69 -20.26 10.18
C GLU A 69 10.24 -21.51 10.87
#